data_AF-A0A9P6DUA1-F1
#
_entry.id   AF-A0A9P6DUA1-F1
#
_cell.length_a   1.000
_cell.length_b   1.000
_cell.length_c   1.000
_cell.angle_alpha   90.00
_cell.angle_beta   90.00
_cell.angle_gamma   90.00
#
_symmetry.space_group_name_H-M   'P 1'
#
loop_
_entity.id
_entity.type
_entity.pdbx_description
1 polymer ?
#
loop_
_entity_poly.entity_id
_entity_poly.type
_entity_poly.pdbx_seq_one_letter_code
_entity_poly.pdbx_strand_id
1 'polypeptide(L)'
;MCMIAPLNPHTDIGVAEGTGTKTYCTDTARYDPANQGRLPTNFFTDAKYAQWGTPGVNEVRQITGCINPSSLSRLNPSDQGGQFDSSGQGNDGVPSQSFCILPGNNVRGFYVQLVEPAENRFCIRCCTKNADCDHTHDTAGCEVAVPGYYGPSCS
;
A
#
# COMPACT_ATOMS: atom_id res chain seq x y z
N MET A 1 7.53 -7.57 -2.48
CA MET A 1 6.74 -6.55 -1.74
C MET A 1 5.34 -7.10 -1.48
N CYS A 2 4.61 -6.51 -0.54
CA CYS A 2 3.19 -6.77 -0.32
C CYS A 2 2.42 -5.45 -0.29
N MET A 3 1.13 -5.51 -0.62
CA MET A 3 0.17 -4.41 -0.50
C MET A 3 -1.14 -4.90 0.11
N ILE A 4 -1.92 -4.00 0.68
CA ILE A 4 -3.31 -4.23 1.04
C ILE A 4 -4.20 -3.96 -0.17
N ALA A 5 -5.19 -4.80 -0.42
CA ALA A 5 -6.19 -4.60 -1.46
C ALA A 5 -7.58 -5.02 -0.95
N PRO A 6 -8.65 -4.64 -1.65
CA PRO A 6 -10.00 -5.08 -1.29
C PRO A 6 -10.13 -6.60 -1.21
N LEU A 7 -10.94 -7.09 -0.28
CA LEU A 7 -11.24 -8.51 -0.16
C LEU A 7 -12.10 -8.99 -1.34
N ASN A 8 -13.08 -8.18 -1.75
CA ASN A 8 -14.01 -8.50 -2.83
C ASN A 8 -13.46 -8.04 -4.21
N PRO A 9 -13.85 -8.71 -5.32
CA PRO A 9 -13.47 -8.28 -6.66
C PRO A 9 -14.02 -6.90 -7.01
N HIS A 10 -13.31 -6.15 -7.86
CA HIS A 10 -13.73 -4.87 -8.45
C HIS A 10 -14.35 -3.89 -7.46
N THR A 11 -13.72 -3.77 -6.29
CA THR A 11 -14.22 -2.95 -5.19
C THR A 11 -13.42 -1.66 -5.11
N ASP A 12 -14.11 -0.54 -4.92
CA ASP A 12 -13.48 0.76 -4.70
C ASP A 12 -12.73 0.74 -3.37
N ILE A 13 -11.57 1.40 -3.30
CA ILE A 13 -10.69 1.40 -2.14
C ILE A 13 -11.41 1.92 -0.90
N GLY A 14 -12.12 3.06 -1.00
CA GLY A 14 -12.92 3.60 0.11
C GLY A 14 -14.12 2.72 0.52
N VAL A 15 -14.56 1.77 -0.31
CA VAL A 15 -15.61 0.79 0.06
C VAL A 15 -14.99 -0.44 0.72
N ALA A 16 -13.75 -0.79 0.37
CA ALA A 16 -13.03 -1.89 1.00
C ALA A 16 -12.80 -1.64 2.50
N GLU A 17 -12.68 -0.38 2.88
CA GLU A 17 -12.67 0.13 4.25
C GLU A 17 -13.98 -0.17 5.04
N GLY A 18 -15.05 -0.64 4.40
CA GLY A 18 -16.25 -1.13 5.11
C GLY A 18 -16.49 -2.63 4.99
N THR A 19 -15.85 -3.29 4.02
CA THR A 19 -16.22 -4.63 3.55
C THR A 19 -15.10 -5.67 3.70
N GLY A 20 -13.89 -5.21 4.04
CA GLY A 20 -12.74 -6.05 4.34
C GLY A 20 -11.65 -5.95 3.29
N THR A 21 -10.43 -6.23 3.72
CA THR A 21 -9.22 -6.17 2.90
C THR A 21 -8.38 -7.44 3.05
N LYS A 22 -7.44 -7.65 2.12
CA LYS A 22 -6.50 -8.77 2.12
C LYS A 22 -5.13 -8.32 1.64
N THR A 23 -4.08 -8.93 2.17
CA THR A 23 -2.70 -8.69 1.73
C THR A 23 -2.39 -9.48 0.46
N TYR A 24 -1.84 -8.81 -0.55
CA TYR A 24 -1.34 -9.39 -1.79
C TYR A 24 0.17 -9.16 -1.91
N CYS A 25 0.92 -10.23 -2.17
CA CYS A 25 2.37 -10.20 -2.18
C CYS A 25 2.94 -10.69 -3.50
N THR A 26 4.06 -10.10 -3.93
CA THR A 26 4.91 -10.70 -4.96
C THR A 26 5.43 -12.05 -4.47
N ASP A 27 5.79 -12.95 -5.38
CA ASP A 27 6.22 -14.32 -5.03
C ASP A 27 7.35 -14.35 -3.99
N THR A 28 8.31 -13.45 -4.10
CA THR A 28 9.45 -13.33 -3.17
C THR A 28 9.08 -12.85 -1.77
N ALA A 29 7.92 -12.22 -1.59
CA ALA A 29 7.46 -11.69 -0.31
C ALA A 29 6.27 -12.47 0.28
N ARG A 30 5.75 -13.45 -0.47
CA ARG A 30 4.60 -14.26 -0.06
C ARG A 30 5.05 -15.46 0.77
N TYR A 31 5.04 -15.31 2.09
CA TYR A 31 5.48 -16.36 3.03
C TYR A 31 4.32 -17.20 3.61
N ASP A 32 3.08 -16.71 3.53
CA ASP A 32 1.88 -17.42 3.99
C ASP A 32 0.85 -17.48 2.86
N PRO A 33 0.96 -18.45 1.93
CA PRO A 33 0.09 -18.52 0.75
C PRO A 33 -1.37 -18.86 1.06
N ALA A 34 -1.68 -19.34 2.28
CA ALA A 34 -3.05 -19.59 2.70
C ALA A 34 -3.77 -18.27 3.00
N ASN A 35 -3.08 -17.33 3.65
CA ASN A 35 -3.65 -16.04 4.05
C ASN A 35 -3.27 -14.87 3.12
N GLN A 36 -2.22 -14.99 2.32
CA GLN A 36 -1.74 -13.95 1.41
C GLN A 36 -2.10 -14.26 -0.04
N GLY A 37 -2.74 -13.28 -0.69
CA GLY A 37 -2.94 -13.28 -2.13
C GLY A 37 -1.62 -13.15 -2.89
N ARG A 38 -1.63 -13.60 -4.15
CA ARG A 38 -0.50 -13.42 -5.06
C ARG A 38 -0.71 -12.14 -5.86
N LEU A 39 0.27 -11.26 -5.85
CA LEU A 39 0.29 -10.09 -6.72
C LEU A 39 0.74 -10.51 -8.12
N PRO A 40 0.03 -10.13 -9.19
CA PRO A 40 0.45 -10.39 -10.56
C PRO A 40 1.85 -9.85 -10.83
N THR A 41 2.64 -10.57 -11.64
CA THR A 41 4.02 -10.16 -11.97
C THR A 41 4.07 -8.86 -12.78
N ASN A 42 3.02 -8.57 -13.55
CA ASN A 42 2.85 -7.34 -14.32
C ASN A 42 2.04 -6.27 -13.58
N PHE A 43 1.83 -6.41 -12.27
CA PHE A 43 1.07 -5.44 -11.50
C PHE A 43 1.79 -4.09 -11.41
N PHE A 44 3.08 -4.07 -11.07
CA PHE A 44 3.87 -2.84 -11.16
C PHE A 44 4.41 -2.68 -12.57
N THR A 45 4.08 -1.57 -13.21
CA THR A 45 4.60 -1.20 -14.54
C THR A 45 5.91 -0.41 -14.41
N ASP A 46 6.04 0.42 -13.38
CA ASP A 46 7.30 1.02 -12.93
C ASP A 46 7.19 1.34 -11.44
N ALA A 47 8.22 1.05 -10.65
CA ALA A 47 8.22 1.35 -9.22
C ALA A 47 9.64 1.66 -8.75
N LYS A 48 9.78 2.64 -7.87
CA LYS A 48 11.04 2.97 -7.20
C LYS A 48 10.93 2.70 -5.72
N TYR A 49 11.98 2.06 -5.20
CA TYR A 49 12.18 1.88 -3.78
C TYR A 49 13.09 2.99 -3.25
N ALA A 50 12.73 3.58 -2.12
CA ALA A 50 13.58 4.50 -1.38
C ALA A 50 13.61 4.11 0.10
N GLN A 51 14.76 4.36 0.75
CA GLN A 51 14.98 4.08 2.16
C GLN A 51 15.89 5.13 2.77
N TRP A 52 15.56 5.56 3.99
CA TRP A 52 16.38 6.46 4.79
C TRP A 52 16.14 6.25 6.29
N GLY A 53 16.88 7.00 7.12
CA GLY A 53 16.86 6.86 8.57
C GLY A 53 17.74 5.71 9.08
N THR A 54 17.74 5.53 10.39
CA THR A 54 18.53 4.49 11.07
C THR A 54 17.67 3.25 11.32
N PRO A 55 18.09 2.05 10.87
CA PRO A 55 17.38 0.79 11.08
C PRO A 55 16.94 0.59 12.52
N GLY A 56 15.66 0.29 12.72
CA GLY A 56 15.07 0.06 14.04
C GLY A 56 14.92 1.30 14.94
N VAL A 57 15.27 2.50 14.46
CA VAL A 57 15.17 3.75 15.25
C VAL A 57 14.19 4.73 14.61
N ASN A 58 14.43 5.14 13.38
CA ASN A 58 13.62 6.09 12.59
C ASN A 58 13.67 5.71 11.10
N GLU A 59 13.77 4.42 10.84
CA GLU A 59 13.84 3.89 9.49
C GLU A 59 12.50 4.11 8.78
N VAL A 60 12.62 4.58 7.55
CA VAL A 60 11.52 4.73 6.59
C VAL A 60 11.88 3.98 5.33
N ARG A 61 10.92 3.23 4.80
CA ARG A 61 11.00 2.56 3.50
C ARG A 61 9.75 2.90 2.72
N GLN A 62 9.90 3.25 1.45
CA GLN A 62 8.75 3.51 0.60
C GLN A 62 8.91 2.89 -0.78
N ILE A 63 7.77 2.59 -1.39
CA ILE A 63 7.66 2.24 -2.79
C ILE A 63 6.65 3.20 -3.39
N THR A 64 7.03 3.88 -4.47
CA THR A 64 6.14 4.75 -5.24
C THR A 64 6.26 4.38 -6.72
N GLY A 65 5.16 4.49 -7.47
CA GLY A 65 5.21 4.28 -8.91
C GLY A 65 3.85 4.01 -9.55
N CYS A 66 3.91 3.38 -10.71
CA CYS A 66 2.79 3.08 -11.56
C CYS A 66 2.38 1.60 -11.47
N ILE A 67 1.08 1.35 -11.59
CA ILE A 67 0.46 0.03 -11.54
C ILE A 67 -0.40 -0.25 -12.76
N ASN A 68 -0.65 -1.52 -13.05
CA ASN A 68 -1.70 -2.00 -13.93
C ASN A 68 -2.85 -2.53 -13.05
N PRO A 69 -3.87 -1.70 -12.74
CA PRO A 69 -4.94 -2.08 -11.84
C PRO A 69 -5.77 -3.24 -12.39
N SER A 70 -5.89 -3.36 -13.71
CA SER A 70 -6.62 -4.44 -14.38
C SER A 70 -5.98 -5.82 -14.19
N SER A 71 -4.70 -5.88 -13.80
CA SER A 71 -4.02 -7.16 -13.54
C SER A 71 -4.50 -7.82 -12.23
N LEU A 72 -4.99 -7.04 -11.27
CA LEU A 72 -5.48 -7.51 -9.99
C LEU A 72 -7.00 -7.35 -9.91
N SER A 73 -7.74 -8.45 -10.05
CA SER A 73 -9.22 -8.46 -10.09
C SER A 73 -9.92 -7.89 -8.85
N ARG A 74 -9.19 -7.56 -7.79
CA ARG A 74 -9.72 -6.88 -6.60
C ARG A 74 -9.93 -5.39 -6.81
N LEU A 75 -9.15 -4.77 -7.69
CA LEU A 75 -9.24 -3.35 -7.95
C LEU A 75 -10.33 -3.07 -8.98
N ASN A 76 -11.04 -1.96 -8.79
CA ASN A 76 -11.83 -1.33 -9.82
C ASN A 76 -10.93 -0.33 -10.58
N PRO A 77 -10.60 -0.55 -11.87
CA PRO A 77 -9.73 0.37 -12.62
C PRO A 77 -10.29 1.79 -12.79
N SER A 78 -11.59 2.00 -12.57
CA SER A 78 -12.22 3.34 -12.65
C SER A 78 -12.28 4.08 -11.32
N ASP A 79 -11.84 3.44 -10.23
CA ASP A 79 -11.82 4.04 -8.90
C ASP A 79 -10.73 5.11 -8.82
N GLN A 80 -11.07 6.28 -8.30
CA GLN A 80 -10.13 7.39 -8.08
C GLN A 80 -9.10 7.04 -7.00
N GLY A 81 -9.42 6.07 -6.14
CA GLY A 81 -8.51 5.52 -5.17
C GLY A 81 -8.91 5.83 -3.73
N GLY A 82 -8.00 5.52 -2.83
CA GLY A 82 -8.15 5.75 -1.41
C GLY A 82 -6.93 5.28 -0.64
N GLN A 83 -7.01 5.41 0.67
CA GLN A 83 -5.94 5.05 1.58
C GLN A 83 -6.22 3.68 2.24
N PHE A 84 -5.16 3.00 2.64
CA PHE A 84 -5.15 2.02 3.70
C PHE A 84 -3.99 2.37 4.62
N ASP A 85 -4.22 2.41 5.93
CA ASP A 85 -3.16 2.72 6.88
C ASP A 85 -3.21 1.86 8.15
N SER A 86 -2.15 1.91 8.93
CA SER A 86 -2.05 1.21 10.22
C SER A 86 -2.80 1.90 11.37
N SER A 87 -3.38 3.08 11.14
CA SER A 87 -4.04 3.89 12.16
C SER A 87 -5.56 3.69 12.20
N GLY A 88 -6.12 3.07 11.16
CA GLY A 88 -7.54 2.72 11.03
C GLY A 88 -8.13 2.11 12.30
N GLN A 89 -9.12 2.80 12.87
CA GLN A 89 -9.74 2.51 14.16
C GLN A 89 -10.76 1.37 14.05
N GLY A 90 -10.43 0.25 13.40
CA GLY A 90 -11.29 -0.95 13.33
C GLY A 90 -12.66 -0.78 12.66
N ASN A 91 -13.09 0.45 12.36
CA ASN A 91 -14.36 0.82 11.74
C ASN A 91 -14.15 1.42 10.33
N ASP A 92 -12.89 1.65 9.93
CA ASP A 92 -12.46 2.18 8.62
C ASP A 92 -11.71 1.09 7.79
N GLY A 93 -11.98 -0.19 8.11
CA GLY A 93 -11.75 -1.42 7.30
C GLY A 93 -10.37 -1.76 6.77
N VAL A 94 -9.33 -1.20 7.36
CA VAL A 94 -8.10 -1.95 7.53
C VAL A 94 -8.24 -2.84 8.77
N PRO A 95 -7.93 -4.16 8.71
CA PRO A 95 -8.03 -5.05 9.85
C PRO A 95 -7.22 -4.48 11.02
N SER A 96 -7.86 -4.46 12.20
CA SER A 96 -7.18 -4.16 13.46
C SER A 96 -5.89 -4.96 13.52
N GLN A 97 -4.74 -4.29 13.66
CA GLN A 97 -3.38 -4.89 13.69
C GLN A 97 -2.69 -5.14 12.33
N SER A 98 -3.04 -4.44 11.25
CA SER A 98 -2.14 -4.41 10.08
C SER A 98 -0.86 -3.62 10.39
N PHE A 99 0.30 -4.14 10.00
CA PHE A 99 1.60 -3.48 10.20
C PHE A 99 2.54 -3.80 9.04
N CYS A 100 3.49 -2.91 8.79
CA CYS A 100 4.63 -3.24 7.94
C CYS A 100 5.73 -3.95 8.75
N ILE A 101 6.45 -4.86 8.10
CA ILE A 101 7.64 -5.50 8.69
C ILE A 101 8.87 -4.80 8.13
N LEU A 102 9.66 -4.16 9.00
CA LEU A 102 10.94 -3.56 8.62
C LEU A 102 12.09 -4.56 8.90
N PRO A 103 12.90 -4.93 7.88
CA PRO A 103 14.06 -5.79 8.04
C PRO A 103 15.09 -5.22 9.01
N GLY A 104 15.67 -6.08 9.83
CA GLY A 104 16.71 -5.72 10.79
C GLY A 104 16.36 -6.12 12.22
N ASN A 105 15.07 -6.13 12.59
CA ASN A 105 14.62 -6.48 13.96
C ASN A 105 13.15 -6.99 14.04
N ASN A 106 12.49 -7.37 12.93
CA ASN A 106 11.06 -7.72 12.89
C ASN A 106 10.17 -6.65 13.56
N VAL A 107 10.54 -5.37 13.41
CA VAL A 107 9.77 -4.27 13.99
C VAL A 107 8.46 -4.15 13.23
N ARG A 108 7.35 -4.19 13.99
CA ARG A 108 6.02 -3.85 13.50
C ARG A 108 5.96 -2.33 13.39
N GLY A 109 6.04 -1.84 12.17
CA GLY A 109 5.97 -0.41 11.86
C GLY A 109 4.56 0.03 11.44
N PHE A 110 4.42 1.34 11.37
CA PHE A 110 3.26 2.03 10.82
C PHE A 110 3.39 2.09 9.30
N TYR A 111 2.27 2.15 8.59
CA TYR A 111 2.29 2.41 7.17
C TYR A 111 1.13 3.28 6.73
N VAL A 112 1.36 3.97 5.63
CA VAL A 112 0.36 4.63 4.81
C VAL A 112 0.49 4.07 3.40
N GLN A 113 -0.61 3.58 2.84
CA GLN A 113 -0.68 3.06 1.48
C GLN A 113 -1.81 3.78 0.76
N LEU A 114 -1.55 4.36 -0.42
CA LEU A 114 -2.62 4.81 -1.30
C LEU A 114 -2.58 3.99 -2.59
N VAL A 115 -3.77 3.64 -3.06
CA VAL A 115 -3.97 2.96 -4.34
C VAL A 115 -4.89 3.84 -5.15
N GLU A 116 -4.46 4.26 -6.33
CA GLU A 116 -5.21 5.16 -7.23
C GLU A 116 -5.38 4.48 -8.60
N PRO A 117 -6.35 3.54 -8.73
CA PRO A 117 -6.50 2.76 -9.95
C PRO A 117 -6.74 3.59 -11.21
N ALA A 118 -7.62 4.59 -11.17
CA ALA A 118 -7.95 5.42 -12.33
C ALA A 118 -6.74 6.20 -12.89
N GLU A 119 -5.77 6.46 -12.02
CA GLU A 119 -4.55 7.20 -12.33
C GLU A 119 -3.36 6.25 -12.55
N ASN A 120 -3.58 4.93 -12.45
CA ASN A 120 -2.53 3.92 -12.51
C ASN A 120 -1.40 4.16 -11.50
N ARG A 121 -1.70 4.74 -10.32
CA ARG A 121 -0.70 5.12 -9.31
C ARG A 121 -0.82 4.28 -8.04
N PHE A 122 0.34 4.04 -7.43
CA PHE A 122 0.46 3.36 -6.14
C PHE A 122 1.60 3.96 -5.33
N CYS A 123 1.37 4.04 -4.02
CA CYS A 123 2.40 4.38 -3.07
C CYS A 123 2.19 3.71 -1.74
N ILE A 124 3.29 3.35 -1.09
CA ILE A 124 3.31 2.87 0.28
C ILE A 124 4.55 3.39 0.97
N ARG A 125 4.38 3.88 2.21
CA ARG A 125 5.47 4.22 3.11
C ARG A 125 5.30 3.45 4.40
N CYS A 126 6.40 2.86 4.85
CA CYS A 126 6.54 2.07 6.06
C CYS A 126 7.50 2.81 7.01
N CYS A 127 7.08 3.05 8.25
CA CYS A 127 7.83 3.84 9.21
C CYS A 127 7.95 3.11 10.56
N THR A 128 9.10 3.24 11.21
CA THR A 128 9.27 2.77 12.60
C THR A 128 8.44 3.57 13.62
N LYS A 129 8.22 4.86 13.38
CA LYS A 129 7.41 5.74 14.23
C LYS A 129 6.20 6.26 13.47
N ASN A 130 5.06 6.37 14.16
CA ASN A 130 3.83 6.91 13.58
C ASN A 130 4.04 8.34 13.06
N ALA A 131 4.82 9.16 13.77
CA ALA A 131 5.10 10.55 13.37
C ALA A 131 5.93 10.67 12.06
N ASP A 132 6.60 9.59 11.64
CA ASP A 132 7.37 9.56 10.39
C ASP A 132 6.50 9.10 9.20
N CYS A 133 5.27 8.63 9.47
CA CYS A 133 4.25 8.29 8.50
C CYS A 133 3.16 9.37 8.52
N ASP A 134 2.96 10.04 7.39
CA ASP A 134 1.91 11.06 7.29
C ASP A 134 0.57 10.38 7.00
N HIS A 135 -0.34 10.49 7.97
CA HIS A 135 -1.70 9.93 7.95
C HIS A 135 -2.76 11.02 7.71
N THR A 136 -2.37 12.23 7.30
CA THR A 136 -3.28 13.39 7.24
C THR A 136 -3.70 13.77 5.81
N HIS A 137 -3.34 12.93 4.83
CA HIS A 137 -3.37 13.27 3.40
C HIS A 137 -4.17 12.25 2.57
N ASP A 138 -5.25 11.73 3.15
CA ASP A 138 -6.01 10.58 2.65
C ASP A 138 -6.68 10.84 1.30
N THR A 139 -7.00 12.11 1.00
CA THR A 139 -7.60 12.54 -0.28
C THR A 139 -6.66 13.37 -1.14
N ALA A 140 -5.44 13.66 -0.67
CA ALA A 140 -4.49 14.51 -1.40
C ALA A 140 -3.72 13.73 -2.49
N GLY A 141 -3.84 12.40 -2.44
CA GLY A 141 -3.26 11.49 -3.41
C GLY A 141 -1.80 11.17 -3.16
N CYS A 142 -1.28 10.22 -3.94
CA CYS A 142 0.02 9.61 -3.73
C CYS A 142 1.18 10.62 -3.79
N GLU A 143 1.13 11.56 -4.72
CA GLU A 143 2.18 12.57 -4.91
C GLU A 143 2.37 13.46 -3.67
N VAL A 144 1.28 13.71 -2.93
CA VAL A 144 1.29 14.54 -1.72
C VAL A 144 1.54 13.70 -0.47
N ALA A 145 0.82 12.59 -0.30
CA ALA A 145 0.90 11.75 0.91
C ALA A 145 2.26 11.04 1.02
N VAL A 146 2.79 10.55 -0.11
CA VAL A 146 4.08 9.86 -0.16
C VAL A 146 4.91 10.45 -1.31
N PRO A 147 5.59 11.60 -1.11
CA PRO A 147 6.43 12.17 -2.16
C PRO A 147 7.50 11.18 -2.62
N GLY A 148 7.67 11.07 -3.93
CA GLY A 148 8.55 10.07 -4.53
C GLY A 148 8.50 10.09 -6.05
N TYR A 149 8.82 8.94 -6.64
CA TYR A 149 8.76 8.75 -8.07
C TYR A 149 7.35 8.35 -8.51
N TYR A 150 6.77 9.19 -9.37
CA TYR A 150 5.55 8.93 -10.14
C TYR A 150 5.89 9.33 -11.57
N GLY A 151 6.42 8.38 -12.34
CA GLY A 151 6.97 8.66 -13.66
C GLY A 151 5.97 9.37 -14.59
N PRO A 152 6.41 9.90 -15.75
CA PRO A 152 5.55 10.62 -16.69
C PRO A 152 4.48 9.75 -17.39
N SER A 153 4.39 8.47 -17.04
CA SER A 153 3.65 7.42 -17.76
C SER A 153 2.83 6.51 -16.85
N CYS A 154 2.37 7.00 -15.68
CA CYS A 154 1.23 6.35 -15.04
C CYS A 154 0.00 6.73 -15.88
N SER A 155 -0.15 6.06 -17.03
CA SER A 155 -1.10 6.37 -18.11
C SER A 155 -1.79 5.10 -18.56
#